data_AF-W4UQM5-F1
#
_entry.id   AF-W4UQM5-F1
#
_cell.length_a   1.000
_cell.length_b   1.000
_cell.length_c   1.000
_cell.angle_alpha   90.00
_cell.angle_beta   90.00
_cell.angle_gamma   90.00
#
_symmetry.space_group_name_H-M   'P 1'
#
loop_
_entity.id
_entity.type
_entity.pdbx_description
1 polymer ?
#
loop_
_entity_poly.entity_id
_entity_poly.type
_entity_poly.pdbx_seq_one_letter_code
_entity_poly.pdbx_strand_id
1 'polypeptide(L)'
;MKLKNILFLFAAACLWTACSDEENGGDPYFTIEGNPTSLSVSKSGIDYDLTKAQKYIVRSNRPWKIVAQGDADWVRIFPMEGDADGMIRISVKENMTFDERVANFAFVVGGEEQATLFRVEQDASVPAIRITGSESGLVVARDGGSVKVPVVSNITWRYELSEGADWLTPGEITESSLAFTASKNNLGKTRTAVLTLLGVEHPDVTAQITITQTGALLYEDFSWLNYGNAIHWETTGETAITKWTNDEMGHGWTSRSGWCYSRPGFIKLGKTSYGGDVVSPKLASITGSRDVVVSFKATAYISKGGAKDDNTLYVGVLGDGTLEGGVTVNYAGADLKFVSFTIDNYPNSSNMENGTDYDVWAPALAERTITVKGATANTQLVFLGGVYDSALGSVGSGKNRIFLDDIVVLEK
;
A
#
# COMPACT_ATOMS: atom_id res chain seq x y z
N MET A 1 -41.15 -97.51 2.10
CA MET A 1 -41.14 -98.62 3.07
C MET A 1 -41.07 -98.01 4.45
N LYS A 2 -42.00 -98.40 5.32
CA LYS A 2 -42.20 -98.18 6.78
C LYS A 2 -40.98 -97.58 7.54
N LEU A 3 -41.13 -96.61 8.45
CA LEU A 3 -41.79 -96.80 9.75
C LEU A 3 -42.08 -95.43 10.45
N LYS A 4 -43.23 -95.33 11.11
CA LYS A 4 -43.63 -94.29 12.08
C LYS A 4 -43.13 -94.65 13.49
N ASN A 5 -42.84 -93.63 14.32
CA ASN A 5 -43.17 -93.50 15.76
C ASN A 5 -42.62 -92.13 16.26
N ILE A 6 -43.41 -91.09 16.60
CA ILE A 6 -44.41 -90.86 17.68
C ILE A 6 -43.80 -90.19 18.95
N LEU A 7 -44.19 -88.91 19.15
CA LEU A 7 -44.46 -88.15 20.40
C LEU A 7 -43.29 -87.56 21.24
N PHE A 8 -43.41 -86.42 21.96
CA PHE A 8 -44.53 -85.53 22.35
C PHE A 8 -44.01 -84.14 22.84
N LEU A 9 -44.95 -83.21 23.08
CA LEU A 9 -44.96 -81.98 23.92
C LEU A 9 -44.57 -80.67 23.22
N PHE A 10 -45.34 -79.57 23.23
CA PHE A 10 -46.62 -79.23 23.87
C PHE A 10 -47.26 -78.08 23.08
N ALA A 11 -48.58 -78.11 22.88
CA ALA A 11 -49.36 -77.00 22.34
C ALA A 11 -50.01 -76.23 23.50
N ALA A 12 -49.94 -74.89 23.46
CA ALA A 12 -50.79 -74.00 24.24
C ALA A 12 -51.27 -72.88 23.31
N ALA A 13 -52.59 -72.83 23.11
CA ALA A 13 -53.30 -71.75 22.43
C ALA A 13 -53.65 -70.65 23.45
N CYS A 14 -53.56 -69.38 23.03
CA CYS A 14 -54.37 -68.28 23.55
C CYS A 14 -54.44 -67.16 22.50
N LEU A 15 -55.66 -66.64 22.35
CA LEU A 15 -56.12 -65.59 21.44
C LEU A 15 -55.45 -64.22 21.71
N TRP A 16 -55.54 -63.29 20.77
CA TRP A 16 -56.00 -61.88 20.95
C TRP A 16 -56.07 -61.17 19.57
N THR A 17 -57.29 -60.91 19.09
CA THR A 17 -57.92 -59.58 18.88
C THR A 17 -57.43 -58.82 17.64
N ALA A 18 -58.34 -58.69 16.68
CA ALA A 18 -58.27 -57.73 15.59
C ALA A 18 -58.28 -56.29 16.15
N CYS A 19 -57.26 -55.51 15.83
CA CYS A 19 -57.33 -54.05 15.82
C CYS A 19 -57.35 -53.60 14.37
N SER A 20 -58.40 -52.89 14.01
CA SER A 20 -58.52 -52.11 12.79
C SER A 20 -57.56 -50.94 12.83
N ASP A 21 -56.84 -50.73 11.72
CA ASP A 21 -55.99 -49.58 11.48
C ASP A 21 -56.79 -48.27 11.53
N GLU A 22 -56.39 -47.35 12.41
CA GLU A 22 -56.69 -45.93 12.28
C GLU A 22 -55.39 -45.17 11.99
N GLU A 23 -55.22 -44.76 10.73
CA GLU A 23 -54.16 -43.85 10.29
C GLU A 23 -54.36 -42.46 10.92
N ASN A 24 -53.66 -42.21 12.03
CA ASN A 24 -53.51 -40.86 12.59
C ASN A 24 -52.40 -40.09 11.86
N GLY A 25 -52.71 -39.54 10.68
CA GLY A 25 -51.86 -38.56 9.99
C GLY A 25 -52.60 -37.24 9.82
N GLY A 26 -52.27 -36.22 10.62
CA GLY A 26 -52.86 -34.88 10.50
C GLY A 26 -52.65 -34.23 9.12
N ASP A 27 -53.28 -33.07 8.90
CA ASP A 27 -53.23 -32.34 7.62
C ASP A 27 -51.78 -32.17 7.10
N PRO A 28 -51.51 -32.40 5.79
CA PRO A 28 -50.20 -32.20 5.21
C PRO A 28 -49.67 -30.78 5.46
N TYR A 29 -48.43 -30.67 5.93
CA TYR A 29 -47.76 -29.39 6.05
C TYR A 29 -46.30 -29.49 5.61
N PHE A 30 -45.81 -28.38 5.05
CA PHE A 30 -44.40 -28.18 4.76
C PHE A 30 -44.08 -26.71 5.00
N THR A 31 -43.09 -26.42 5.84
CA THR A 31 -42.61 -25.06 6.06
C THR A 31 -41.11 -25.07 6.30
N ILE A 32 -40.46 -23.97 5.90
CA ILE A 32 -39.13 -23.63 6.36
C ILE A 32 -39.29 -22.74 7.59
N GLU A 33 -38.62 -23.05 8.69
CA GLU A 33 -38.71 -22.23 9.91
C GLU A 33 -38.41 -20.75 9.61
N GLY A 34 -39.29 -19.87 10.10
CA GLY A 34 -39.25 -18.43 9.80
C GLY A 34 -39.97 -18.02 8.50
N ASN A 35 -40.49 -18.98 7.73
CA ASN A 35 -41.18 -18.80 6.44
C ASN A 35 -40.42 -17.94 5.40
N PRO A 36 -39.10 -18.11 5.21
CA PRO A 36 -38.40 -17.42 4.13
C PRO A 36 -38.87 -17.95 2.77
N THR A 37 -39.17 -17.03 1.85
CA THR A 37 -39.47 -17.34 0.45
C THR A 37 -38.30 -17.03 -0.48
N SER A 38 -37.24 -16.41 0.03
CA SER A 38 -36.05 -16.09 -0.74
C SER A 38 -34.76 -16.11 0.07
N LEU A 39 -33.65 -16.11 -0.65
CA LEU A 39 -32.29 -15.92 -0.17
C LEU A 39 -31.57 -14.95 -1.09
N SER A 40 -31.23 -13.77 -0.59
CA SER A 40 -30.39 -12.78 -1.30
C SER A 40 -28.93 -13.00 -0.97
N VAL A 41 -28.08 -13.06 -2.00
CA VAL A 41 -26.66 -13.39 -1.88
C VAL A 41 -25.81 -12.36 -2.63
N SER A 42 -24.75 -11.88 -1.99
CA SER A 42 -23.79 -11.03 -2.70
C SER A 42 -23.12 -11.75 -3.87
N LYS A 43 -22.44 -11.01 -4.76
CA LYS A 43 -21.67 -11.60 -5.86
C LYS A 43 -20.73 -12.72 -5.37
N SER A 44 -20.15 -12.61 -4.18
CA SER A 44 -19.18 -13.57 -3.64
C SER A 44 -19.76 -14.96 -3.36
N GLY A 45 -21.09 -15.09 -3.32
CA GLY A 45 -21.75 -16.38 -3.08
C GLY A 45 -21.76 -16.79 -1.60
N ILE A 46 -22.02 -18.08 -1.38
CA ILE A 46 -22.01 -18.77 -0.08
C ILE A 46 -21.15 -20.03 -0.24
N ASP A 47 -20.20 -20.24 0.67
CA ASP A 47 -19.20 -21.31 0.61
C ASP A 47 -19.82 -22.69 0.29
N TYR A 48 -19.19 -23.43 -0.63
CA TYR A 48 -19.59 -24.77 -1.06
C TYR A 48 -19.29 -25.87 -0.03
N ASP A 49 -18.50 -25.55 1.00
CA ASP A 49 -18.41 -26.33 2.22
C ASP A 49 -19.75 -26.27 2.98
N LEU A 50 -20.47 -27.40 2.98
CA LEU A 50 -21.78 -27.55 3.64
C LEU A 50 -21.74 -27.23 5.15
N THR A 51 -20.59 -27.22 5.80
CA THR A 51 -20.51 -26.81 7.21
C THR A 51 -20.72 -25.30 7.41
N LYS A 52 -20.43 -24.51 6.37
CA LYS A 52 -20.51 -23.04 6.31
C LYS A 52 -21.65 -22.51 5.45
N ALA A 53 -22.32 -23.39 4.71
CA ALA A 53 -23.50 -23.08 3.91
C ALA A 53 -24.65 -22.48 4.75
N GLN A 54 -25.56 -21.75 4.08
CA GLN A 54 -26.76 -21.21 4.72
C GLN A 54 -27.69 -22.36 5.13
N LYS A 55 -28.09 -22.38 6.40
CA LYS A 55 -28.91 -23.46 6.97
C LYS A 55 -30.36 -23.05 7.06
N TYR A 56 -31.25 -23.98 6.73
CA TYR A 56 -32.68 -23.87 6.95
C TYR A 56 -33.20 -25.16 7.56
N ILE A 57 -34.11 -25.03 8.53
CA ILE A 57 -34.82 -26.15 9.14
C ILE A 57 -36.15 -26.30 8.41
N VAL A 58 -36.39 -27.49 7.88
CA VAL A 58 -37.63 -27.89 7.20
C VAL A 58 -38.48 -28.66 8.20
N ARG A 59 -39.77 -28.28 8.29
CA ARG A 59 -40.79 -28.98 9.07
C ARG A 59 -41.79 -29.61 8.10
N SER A 60 -41.96 -30.92 8.18
CA SER A 60 -42.86 -31.67 7.29
C SER A 60 -43.34 -32.98 7.91
N ASN A 61 -44.63 -33.26 7.76
CA ASN A 61 -45.23 -34.58 8.06
C ASN A 61 -45.40 -35.47 6.82
N ARG A 62 -44.93 -35.03 5.65
CA ARG A 62 -44.93 -35.79 4.40
C ARG A 62 -43.54 -35.80 3.75
N PRO A 63 -43.22 -36.80 2.91
CA PRO A 63 -42.01 -36.76 2.10
C PRO A 63 -41.99 -35.52 1.21
N TRP A 64 -40.84 -34.87 1.10
CA TRP A 64 -40.65 -33.65 0.33
C TRP A 64 -39.45 -33.74 -0.61
N LYS A 65 -39.52 -33.01 -1.72
CA LYS A 65 -38.44 -32.84 -2.71
C LYS A 65 -38.30 -31.39 -3.11
N ILE A 66 -37.10 -30.99 -3.45
CA ILE A 66 -36.75 -29.66 -3.96
C ILE A 66 -36.36 -29.82 -5.42
N VAL A 67 -37.08 -29.13 -6.30
CA VAL A 67 -36.90 -29.22 -7.75
C VAL A 67 -36.52 -27.85 -8.30
N ALA A 68 -35.36 -27.76 -8.94
CA ALA A 68 -34.94 -26.54 -9.62
C ALA A 68 -35.85 -26.25 -10.83
N GLN A 69 -36.27 -25.00 -10.96
CA GLN A 69 -37.08 -24.50 -12.06
C GLN A 69 -36.16 -23.72 -13.02
N GLY A 70 -35.52 -24.45 -13.94
CA GLY A 70 -34.55 -23.92 -14.90
C GLY A 70 -33.08 -24.09 -14.46
N ASP A 71 -32.20 -23.30 -15.07
CA ASP A 71 -30.75 -23.39 -14.85
C ASP A 71 -30.36 -22.86 -13.46
N ALA A 72 -29.89 -23.77 -12.59
CA ALA A 72 -29.55 -23.46 -11.20
C ALA A 72 -28.25 -24.17 -10.75
N ASP A 73 -27.35 -24.51 -11.66
CA ASP A 73 -26.09 -25.22 -11.40
C ASP A 73 -25.10 -24.45 -10.50
N TRP A 74 -25.33 -23.15 -10.31
CA TRP A 74 -24.62 -22.24 -9.43
C TRP A 74 -25.19 -22.20 -7.99
N VAL A 75 -26.31 -22.88 -7.73
CA VAL A 75 -26.87 -23.08 -6.39
C VAL A 75 -26.84 -24.56 -6.05
N ARG A 76 -26.30 -24.91 -4.89
CA ARG A 76 -26.31 -26.28 -4.36
C ARG A 76 -27.19 -26.34 -3.13
N ILE A 77 -28.20 -27.20 -3.17
CA ILE A 77 -29.05 -27.51 -2.01
C ILE A 77 -28.79 -28.95 -1.57
N PHE A 78 -28.58 -29.17 -0.27
CA PHE A 78 -28.40 -30.52 0.28
C PHE A 78 -29.01 -30.69 1.69
N PRO A 79 -29.79 -31.75 1.95
CA PRO A 79 -30.32 -32.70 0.96
C PRO A 79 -31.41 -32.05 0.09
N MET A 80 -31.70 -32.63 -1.08
CA MET A 80 -32.78 -32.18 -1.98
C MET A 80 -34.11 -32.90 -1.74
N GLU A 81 -34.13 -33.88 -0.84
CA GLU A 81 -35.33 -34.61 -0.45
C GLU A 81 -35.24 -35.08 1.01
N GLY A 82 -36.38 -35.41 1.61
CA GLY A 82 -36.47 -35.98 2.95
C GLY A 82 -37.87 -36.52 3.24
N ASP A 83 -37.98 -37.43 4.20
CA ASP A 83 -39.26 -38.13 4.52
C ASP A 83 -40.06 -37.49 5.66
N ALA A 84 -39.43 -36.57 6.42
CA ALA A 84 -40.00 -35.88 7.57
C ALA A 84 -39.28 -34.53 7.79
N ASP A 85 -39.35 -33.96 8.99
CA ASP A 85 -38.50 -32.84 9.43
C ASP A 85 -37.03 -33.05 9.06
N GLY A 86 -36.36 -31.98 8.65
CA GLY A 86 -34.98 -32.05 8.19
C GLY A 86 -34.25 -30.73 8.21
N MET A 87 -32.98 -30.75 7.82
CA MET A 87 -32.17 -29.55 7.65
C MET A 87 -31.64 -29.54 6.22
N ILE A 88 -31.90 -28.46 5.50
CA ILE A 88 -31.28 -28.19 4.21
C ILE A 88 -30.18 -27.15 4.35
N ARG A 89 -29.21 -27.25 3.46
CA ARG A 89 -28.08 -26.33 3.33
C ARG A 89 -28.03 -25.80 1.92
N ILE A 90 -27.89 -24.48 1.78
CA ILE A 90 -27.79 -23.80 0.50
C ILE A 90 -26.41 -23.14 0.37
N SER A 91 -25.67 -23.53 -0.65
CA SER A 91 -24.41 -22.92 -1.08
C SER A 91 -24.59 -22.30 -2.47
N VAL A 92 -23.84 -21.24 -2.77
CA VAL A 92 -24.04 -20.42 -3.98
C VAL A 92 -22.68 -20.04 -4.55
N LYS A 93 -22.42 -20.29 -5.84
CA LYS A 93 -21.11 -19.99 -6.47
C LYS A 93 -20.93 -18.49 -6.56
N GLU A 94 -19.69 -18.02 -6.64
CA GLU A 94 -19.44 -16.62 -7.00
C GLU A 94 -20.09 -16.28 -8.36
N ASN A 95 -20.68 -15.10 -8.46
CA ASN A 95 -21.17 -14.53 -9.70
C ASN A 95 -20.10 -13.62 -10.30
N MET A 96 -19.51 -14.07 -11.41
CA MET A 96 -18.47 -13.33 -12.13
C MET A 96 -19.04 -12.48 -13.28
N THR A 97 -20.34 -12.62 -13.59
CA THR A 97 -21.00 -11.86 -14.66
C THR A 97 -21.48 -10.49 -14.16
N PHE A 98 -21.67 -9.53 -15.06
CA PHE A 98 -22.21 -8.21 -14.75
C PHE A 98 -23.74 -8.15 -14.70
N ASP A 99 -24.38 -9.29 -14.92
CA ASP A 99 -25.81 -9.48 -14.74
C ASP A 99 -26.11 -10.15 -13.38
N GLU A 100 -27.17 -9.66 -12.74
CA GLU A 100 -27.78 -10.37 -11.61
C GLU A 100 -28.37 -11.71 -12.09
N ARG A 101 -28.39 -12.70 -11.21
CA ARG A 101 -28.94 -14.01 -11.56
C ARG A 101 -29.87 -14.56 -10.50
N VAL A 102 -30.88 -15.29 -10.97
CA VAL A 102 -32.00 -15.77 -10.15
C VAL A 102 -32.22 -17.24 -10.43
N ALA A 103 -32.35 -18.05 -9.38
CA ALA A 103 -32.77 -19.44 -9.46
C ALA A 103 -34.05 -19.64 -8.63
N ASN A 104 -35.00 -20.38 -9.18
CA ASN A 104 -36.26 -20.69 -8.51
C ASN A 104 -36.29 -22.19 -8.18
N PHE A 105 -36.80 -22.54 -7.00
CA PHE A 105 -36.94 -23.91 -6.56
C PHE A 105 -38.38 -24.18 -6.12
N ALA A 106 -39.00 -25.20 -6.68
CA ALA A 106 -40.30 -25.70 -6.24
C ALA A 106 -40.12 -26.75 -5.14
N PHE A 107 -41.03 -26.74 -4.18
CA PHE A 107 -41.16 -27.82 -3.22
C PHE A 107 -42.28 -28.77 -3.68
N VAL A 108 -42.02 -30.06 -3.66
CA VAL A 108 -43.01 -31.11 -3.93
C VAL A 108 -43.21 -31.88 -2.64
N VAL A 109 -44.43 -31.90 -2.10
CA VAL A 109 -44.74 -32.46 -0.77
C VAL A 109 -45.83 -33.50 -0.94
N GLY A 110 -45.59 -34.73 -0.50
CA GLY A 110 -46.54 -35.83 -0.70
C GLY A 110 -46.85 -36.14 -2.17
N GLY A 111 -46.00 -35.70 -3.11
CA GLY A 111 -46.21 -35.81 -4.54
C GLY A 111 -46.87 -34.59 -5.20
N GLU A 112 -47.27 -33.57 -4.44
CA GLU A 112 -47.91 -32.36 -4.96
C GLU A 112 -46.98 -31.14 -4.90
N GLU A 113 -46.86 -30.43 -6.02
CA GLU A 113 -46.07 -29.20 -6.10
C GLU A 113 -46.75 -28.07 -5.31
N GLN A 114 -45.98 -27.40 -4.47
CA GLN A 114 -46.44 -26.28 -3.66
C GLN A 114 -46.44 -24.98 -4.48
N ALA A 115 -47.41 -24.10 -4.21
CA ALA A 115 -47.58 -22.86 -4.98
C ALA A 115 -46.44 -21.84 -4.79
N THR A 116 -45.70 -21.91 -3.67
CA THR A 116 -44.62 -20.96 -3.36
C THR A 116 -43.27 -21.51 -3.79
N LEU A 117 -42.58 -20.76 -4.64
CA LEU A 117 -41.20 -21.02 -5.01
C LEU A 117 -40.24 -20.42 -3.98
N PHE A 118 -39.12 -21.10 -3.74
CA PHE A 118 -37.97 -20.52 -3.04
C PHE A 118 -37.04 -19.86 -4.05
N ARG A 119 -36.81 -18.56 -3.90
CA ARG A 119 -36.02 -17.76 -4.85
C ARG A 119 -34.62 -17.49 -4.30
N VAL A 120 -33.58 -17.89 -5.03
CA VAL A 120 -32.20 -17.48 -4.74
C VAL A 120 -31.85 -16.35 -5.69
N GLU A 121 -31.59 -15.17 -5.15
CA GLU A 121 -31.22 -13.96 -5.90
C GLU A 121 -29.75 -13.66 -5.61
N GLN A 122 -28.95 -13.47 -6.65
CA GLN A 122 -27.54 -13.16 -6.51
C GLN A 122 -27.14 -11.91 -7.28
N ASP A 123 -26.48 -11.00 -6.57
CA ASP A 123 -25.98 -9.74 -7.14
C ASP A 123 -25.01 -9.98 -8.30
N ALA A 124 -24.98 -9.04 -9.24
CA ALA A 124 -23.98 -8.97 -10.29
C ALA A 124 -22.57 -8.67 -9.74
N SER A 125 -21.55 -9.07 -10.50
CA SER A 125 -20.22 -8.48 -10.39
C SER A 125 -20.25 -7.01 -10.81
N VAL A 126 -19.32 -6.20 -10.28
CA VAL A 126 -19.20 -4.78 -10.63
C VAL A 126 -17.94 -4.59 -11.48
N PRO A 127 -18.04 -4.04 -12.70
CA PRO A 127 -16.90 -3.66 -13.52
C PRO A 127 -15.93 -2.76 -12.74
N ALA A 128 -14.65 -3.11 -12.73
CA ALA A 128 -13.65 -2.40 -11.95
C ALA A 128 -12.28 -2.42 -12.63
N ILE A 129 -11.61 -1.26 -12.58
CA ILE A 129 -10.19 -1.10 -12.91
C ILE A 129 -9.56 -0.31 -11.76
N ARG A 130 -8.39 -0.75 -11.29
CA ARG A 130 -7.62 -0.07 -10.25
C ARG A 130 -6.14 -0.14 -10.59
N ILE A 131 -5.45 0.97 -10.35
CA ILE A 131 -3.98 1.01 -10.32
C ILE A 131 -3.56 0.83 -8.87
N THR A 132 -2.57 -0.03 -8.62
CA THR A 132 -2.14 -0.37 -7.24
C THR A 132 -0.67 -0.06 -7.01
N GLY A 133 -0.30 0.18 -5.75
CA GLY A 133 1.09 0.44 -5.35
C GLY A 133 1.63 1.79 -5.80
N SER A 134 0.76 2.76 -6.12
CA SER A 134 1.16 4.06 -6.67
C SER A 134 0.15 5.17 -6.36
N GLU A 135 -0.37 5.18 -5.14
CA GLU A 135 -1.43 6.11 -4.68
C GLU A 135 -1.00 7.58 -4.72
N SER A 136 0.31 7.85 -4.57
CA SER A 136 0.91 9.19 -4.66
C SER A 136 1.37 9.56 -6.08
N GLY A 137 1.08 8.72 -7.08
CA GLY A 137 1.67 8.80 -8.42
C GLY A 137 2.96 8.00 -8.55
N LEU A 138 3.59 8.10 -9.72
CA LEU A 138 4.87 7.46 -10.04
C LEU A 138 5.92 8.53 -10.28
N VAL A 139 7.09 8.38 -9.64
CA VAL A 139 8.22 9.31 -9.84
C VAL A 139 9.33 8.63 -10.61
N VAL A 140 9.85 9.33 -11.62
CA VAL A 140 10.96 8.89 -12.45
C VAL A 140 12.12 9.87 -12.31
N ALA A 141 13.33 9.33 -12.17
CA ALA A 141 14.55 10.12 -12.16
C ALA A 141 14.73 10.90 -13.47
N ARG A 142 15.51 11.99 -13.40
CA ARG A 142 15.86 12.81 -14.56
C ARG A 142 16.44 12.00 -15.71
N ASP A 143 17.28 11.01 -15.42
CA ASP A 143 17.91 10.17 -16.45
C ASP A 143 16.93 9.21 -17.16
N GLY A 144 15.70 9.07 -16.64
CA GLY A 144 14.68 8.18 -17.19
C GLY A 144 14.79 6.77 -16.63
N GLY A 145 14.29 5.80 -17.38
CA GLY A 145 14.28 4.39 -16.98
C GLY A 145 12.91 3.73 -17.15
N SER A 146 12.83 2.48 -16.69
CA SER A 146 11.59 1.69 -16.76
C SER A 146 10.61 2.12 -15.67
N VAL A 147 9.34 2.25 -16.05
CA VAL A 147 8.21 2.57 -15.19
C VAL A 147 7.20 1.45 -15.34
N LYS A 148 6.84 0.79 -14.25
CA LYS A 148 5.83 -0.27 -14.25
C LYS A 148 4.59 0.21 -13.51
N VAL A 149 3.43 0.05 -14.14
CA VAL A 149 2.11 0.40 -13.62
C VAL A 149 1.33 -0.89 -13.35
N PRO A 150 1.18 -1.32 -12.09
CA PRO A 150 0.36 -2.48 -11.74
C PRO A 150 -1.13 -2.18 -11.90
N VAL A 151 -1.89 -3.13 -12.47
CA VAL A 151 -3.32 -3.01 -12.73
C VAL A 151 -4.05 -4.21 -12.15
N VAL A 152 -5.17 -3.94 -11.47
CA VAL A 152 -6.14 -4.94 -11.04
C VAL A 152 -7.46 -4.63 -11.73
N SER A 153 -7.97 -5.57 -12.53
CA SER A 153 -9.24 -5.40 -13.23
C SER A 153 -9.96 -6.73 -13.44
N ASN A 154 -11.30 -6.67 -13.55
CA ASN A 154 -12.16 -7.76 -13.98
C ASN A 154 -12.79 -7.50 -15.38
N ILE A 155 -12.31 -6.48 -16.10
CA ILE A 155 -12.76 -6.13 -17.44
C ILE A 155 -11.56 -5.91 -18.37
N THR A 156 -11.79 -6.01 -19.68
CA THR A 156 -10.80 -5.59 -20.67
C THR A 156 -10.68 -4.06 -20.66
N TRP A 157 -9.45 -3.57 -20.72
CA TRP A 157 -9.15 -2.13 -20.68
C TRP A 157 -8.16 -1.74 -21.77
N ARG A 158 -8.14 -0.45 -22.10
CA ARG A 158 -7.11 0.21 -22.90
C ARG A 158 -6.51 1.37 -22.11
N TYR A 159 -5.44 1.97 -22.62
CA TYR A 159 -4.85 3.15 -22.00
C TYR A 159 -4.74 4.33 -22.96
N GLU A 160 -4.71 5.52 -22.39
CA GLU A 160 -4.46 6.79 -23.05
C GLU A 160 -3.46 7.58 -22.20
N LEU A 161 -2.50 8.24 -22.86
CA LEU A 161 -1.57 9.18 -22.22
C LEU A 161 -2.00 10.61 -22.55
N SER A 162 -1.81 11.53 -21.60
CA SER A 162 -2.03 12.95 -21.84
C SER A 162 -1.15 13.48 -22.97
N GLU A 163 -1.61 14.55 -23.64
CA GLU A 163 -0.82 15.28 -24.63
C GLU A 163 0.57 15.67 -24.09
N GLY A 164 1.60 15.57 -24.93
CA GLY A 164 2.99 15.87 -24.56
C GLY A 164 3.73 14.75 -23.79
N ALA A 165 3.13 13.56 -23.68
CA ALA A 165 3.73 12.39 -23.04
C ALA A 165 4.65 11.56 -23.95
N ASP A 166 5.15 12.12 -25.07
CA ASP A 166 6.01 11.43 -26.05
C ASP A 166 7.33 10.90 -25.45
N TRP A 167 7.66 11.36 -24.24
CA TRP A 167 8.80 10.90 -23.47
C TRP A 167 8.59 9.56 -22.75
N LEU A 168 7.36 9.03 -22.74
CA LEU A 168 7.03 7.69 -22.27
C LEU A 168 6.81 6.77 -23.47
N THR A 169 7.78 5.90 -23.75
CA THR A 169 7.63 4.88 -24.80
C THR A 169 6.96 3.63 -24.22
N PRO A 170 5.83 3.15 -24.77
CA PRO A 170 5.19 1.92 -24.31
C PRO A 170 6.11 0.71 -24.47
N GLY A 171 6.13 -0.14 -23.45
CA GLY A 171 6.82 -1.42 -23.43
C GLY A 171 5.83 -2.59 -23.43
N GLU A 172 6.08 -3.58 -22.56
CA GLU A 172 5.19 -4.73 -22.37
C GLU A 172 3.85 -4.30 -21.75
N ILE A 173 2.76 -4.85 -22.28
CA ILE A 173 1.40 -4.65 -21.77
C ILE A 173 0.81 -6.04 -21.52
N THR A 174 0.31 -6.25 -20.31
CA THR A 174 -0.38 -7.46 -19.88
C THR A 174 -1.72 -7.08 -19.26
N GLU A 175 -2.59 -8.05 -18.97
CA GLU A 175 -3.88 -7.80 -18.28
C GLU A 175 -3.71 -7.17 -16.88
N SER A 176 -2.54 -7.35 -16.28
CA SER A 176 -2.23 -6.93 -14.91
C SER A 176 -1.15 -5.85 -14.80
N SER A 177 -0.58 -5.36 -15.91
CA SER A 177 0.40 -4.27 -15.87
C SER A 177 0.66 -3.58 -17.21
N LEU A 178 1.12 -2.32 -17.14
CA LEU A 178 1.76 -1.62 -18.25
C LEU A 178 3.21 -1.29 -17.89
N ALA A 179 4.11 -1.44 -18.85
CA ALA A 179 5.47 -0.92 -18.75
C ALA A 179 5.66 0.26 -19.72
N PHE A 180 6.38 1.28 -19.26
CA PHE A 180 6.86 2.39 -20.08
C PHE A 180 8.37 2.55 -19.90
N THR A 181 9.05 3.02 -20.92
CA THR A 181 10.42 3.55 -20.81
C THR A 181 10.36 5.06 -20.89
N ALA A 182 10.74 5.73 -19.81
CA ALA A 182 10.88 7.18 -19.77
C ALA A 182 12.23 7.60 -20.37
N SER A 183 12.21 8.53 -21.33
CA SER A 183 13.42 9.16 -21.84
C SER A 183 14.05 10.08 -20.79
N LYS A 184 15.34 10.39 -20.92
CA LYS A 184 15.98 11.43 -20.11
C LYS A 184 15.25 12.78 -20.25
N ASN A 185 15.03 13.45 -19.12
CA ASN A 185 14.49 14.80 -19.04
C ASN A 185 15.62 15.84 -19.12
N ASN A 186 15.67 16.55 -20.25
CA ASN A 186 16.67 17.60 -20.49
C ASN A 186 16.09 19.03 -20.34
N LEU A 187 14.88 19.16 -19.76
CA LEU A 187 14.20 20.46 -19.66
C LEU A 187 14.69 21.34 -18.50
N GLY A 188 15.52 20.81 -17.60
CA GLY A 188 15.92 21.48 -16.35
C GLY A 188 14.77 21.66 -15.33
N LYS A 189 13.56 21.23 -15.68
CA LYS A 189 12.35 21.32 -14.86
C LYS A 189 11.57 20.01 -14.89
N THR A 190 10.77 19.78 -13.86
CA THR A 190 9.87 18.62 -13.76
C THR A 190 8.86 18.64 -14.91
N ARG A 191 8.55 17.46 -15.45
CA ARG A 191 7.48 17.22 -16.42
C ARG A 191 6.58 16.10 -15.93
N THR A 192 5.31 16.12 -16.34
CA THR A 192 4.31 15.14 -15.93
C THR A 192 3.57 14.58 -17.13
N ALA A 193 3.03 13.38 -16.97
CA ALA A 193 2.07 12.77 -17.87
C ALA A 193 0.96 12.14 -17.03
N VAL A 194 -0.26 12.19 -17.55
CA VAL A 194 -1.40 11.46 -16.98
C VAL A 194 -1.60 10.20 -17.80
N LEU A 195 -1.62 9.05 -17.13
CA LEU A 195 -2.05 7.78 -17.70
C LEU A 195 -3.49 7.52 -17.25
N THR A 196 -4.37 7.31 -18.23
CA THR A 196 -5.77 6.94 -18.01
C THR A 196 -6.01 5.54 -18.55
N LEU A 197 -6.54 4.65 -17.72
CA LEU A 197 -7.07 3.34 -18.11
C LEU A 197 -8.58 3.46 -18.30
N LEU A 198 -9.10 2.89 -19.39
CA LEU A 198 -10.51 2.93 -19.74
C LEU A 198 -11.02 1.52 -20.04
N GLY A 199 -12.17 1.15 -19.46
CA GLY A 199 -12.86 -0.07 -19.82
C GLY A 199 -13.26 -0.07 -21.30
N VAL A 200 -13.02 -1.19 -22.00
CA VAL A 200 -13.38 -1.30 -23.43
C VAL A 200 -14.89 -1.40 -23.60
N GLU A 201 -15.52 -2.28 -22.83
CA GLU A 201 -16.98 -2.50 -22.86
C GLU A 201 -17.72 -1.66 -21.79
N HIS A 202 -16.97 -1.09 -20.84
CA HIS A 202 -17.46 -0.22 -19.76
C HIS A 202 -16.66 1.09 -19.73
N PRO A 203 -16.89 2.00 -20.70
CA PRO A 203 -16.05 3.19 -20.89
C PRO A 203 -16.16 4.23 -19.76
N ASP A 204 -17.20 4.13 -18.93
CA ASP A 204 -17.40 4.90 -17.70
C ASP A 204 -16.51 4.43 -16.54
N VAL A 205 -15.98 3.21 -16.61
CA VAL A 205 -15.04 2.67 -15.63
C VAL A 205 -13.63 3.08 -16.02
N THR A 206 -13.05 3.98 -15.23
CA THR A 206 -11.69 4.50 -15.47
C THR A 206 -10.81 4.43 -14.23
N ALA A 207 -9.51 4.36 -14.44
CA ALA A 207 -8.49 4.59 -13.41
C ALA A 207 -7.42 5.52 -13.95
N GLN A 208 -6.89 6.41 -13.13
CA GLN A 208 -5.92 7.41 -13.57
C GLN A 208 -4.73 7.47 -12.61
N ILE A 209 -3.55 7.72 -13.16
CA ILE A 209 -2.34 8.01 -12.39
C ILE A 209 -1.49 9.09 -13.04
N THR A 210 -0.82 9.90 -12.23
CA THR A 210 0.20 10.85 -12.68
C THR A 210 1.58 10.22 -12.62
N ILE A 211 2.30 10.29 -13.74
CA ILE A 211 3.72 9.94 -13.85
C ILE A 211 4.51 11.24 -13.90
N THR A 212 5.34 11.47 -12.89
CA THR A 212 6.16 12.68 -12.72
C THR A 212 7.62 12.33 -12.99
N GLN A 213 8.26 13.02 -13.93
CA GLN A 213 9.70 12.92 -14.12
C GLN A 213 10.40 14.19 -13.65
N THR A 214 11.28 14.05 -12.67
CA THR A 214 12.00 15.19 -12.09
C THR A 214 12.96 15.85 -13.10
N GLY A 215 13.14 17.16 -12.97
CA GLY A 215 14.21 17.91 -13.65
C GLY A 215 15.51 17.98 -12.83
N ALA A 216 15.48 17.48 -11.60
CA ALA A 216 16.59 17.58 -10.66
C ALA A 216 17.80 16.75 -11.11
N LEU A 217 18.98 17.36 -11.01
CA LEU A 217 20.28 16.70 -11.14
C LEU A 217 20.56 15.77 -9.96
N LEU A 218 20.03 16.13 -8.79
CA LEU A 218 20.02 15.35 -7.55
C LEU A 218 18.71 15.67 -6.82
N TYR A 219 18.03 14.63 -6.33
CA TYR A 219 16.88 14.73 -5.44
C TYR A 219 17.04 13.68 -4.36
N GLU A 220 16.96 14.11 -3.11
CA GLU A 220 17.10 13.25 -1.93
C GLU A 220 16.13 13.71 -0.84
N ASP A 221 15.27 12.80 -0.39
CA ASP A 221 14.30 12.98 0.69
C ASP A 221 14.51 11.99 1.85
N PHE A 222 15.57 11.19 1.77
CA PHE A 222 15.99 10.20 2.75
C PHE A 222 14.89 9.23 3.20
N SER A 223 13.79 9.11 2.46
CA SER A 223 12.61 8.31 2.81
C SER A 223 12.91 6.81 2.88
N TRP A 224 14.00 6.39 2.25
CA TRP A 224 14.55 5.03 2.29
C TRP A 224 15.32 4.73 3.59
N LEU A 225 15.62 5.73 4.43
CA LEU A 225 16.18 5.53 5.77
C LEU A 225 15.06 5.34 6.80
N ASN A 226 15.18 4.30 7.62
CA ASN A 226 14.17 3.98 8.66
C ASN A 226 14.80 3.49 9.97
N TYR A 227 15.83 4.20 10.45
CA TYR A 227 16.52 3.89 11.70
C TYR A 227 16.06 4.76 12.86
N GLY A 228 16.02 4.22 14.07
CA GLY A 228 15.77 5.00 15.28
C GLY A 228 14.33 5.51 15.38
N ASN A 229 14.18 6.81 15.59
CA ASN A 229 12.90 7.45 15.91
C ASN A 229 12.72 8.75 15.11
N ALA A 230 11.50 9.07 14.70
CA ALA A 230 11.17 10.32 14.01
C ALA A 230 11.05 11.53 14.95
N ILE A 231 10.82 11.32 16.25
CA ILE A 231 10.75 12.38 17.27
C ILE A 231 12.11 13.06 17.42
N HIS A 232 12.23 14.32 17.04
CA HIS A 232 13.52 14.99 16.86
C HIS A 232 14.48 14.95 18.05
N TRP A 233 14.00 15.01 19.29
CA TRP A 233 14.88 14.96 20.48
C TRP A 233 15.31 13.54 20.88
N GLU A 234 14.70 12.49 20.33
CA GLU A 234 15.08 11.10 20.60
C GLU A 234 16.26 10.70 19.72
N THR A 235 17.33 10.20 20.34
CA THR A 235 18.57 9.82 19.63
C THR A 235 18.84 8.32 19.70
N THR A 236 18.00 7.58 20.42
CA THR A 236 18.11 6.13 20.54
C THR A 236 17.88 5.44 19.19
N GLY A 237 18.80 4.54 18.82
CA GLY A 237 18.65 3.68 17.65
C GLY A 237 18.97 4.33 16.29
N GLU A 238 19.44 5.58 16.27
CA GLU A 238 19.97 6.19 15.05
C GLU A 238 21.24 5.47 14.56
N THR A 239 21.44 5.41 13.25
CA THR A 239 22.54 4.67 12.64
C THR A 239 23.53 5.63 12.00
N ALA A 240 24.80 5.59 12.42
CA ALA A 240 25.85 6.36 11.77
C ALA A 240 26.04 5.91 10.31
N ILE A 241 26.36 6.84 9.41
CA ILE A 241 26.62 6.57 7.98
C ILE A 241 27.72 5.51 7.76
N THR A 242 28.67 5.41 8.69
CA THR A 242 29.71 4.36 8.67
C THR A 242 29.18 2.94 8.89
N LYS A 243 27.89 2.79 9.22
CA LYS A 243 27.20 1.52 9.46
C LYS A 243 26.06 1.26 8.47
N TRP A 244 25.91 2.08 7.43
CA TRP A 244 24.93 1.84 6.38
C TRP A 244 25.21 0.53 5.66
N THR A 245 24.13 -0.10 5.21
CA THR A 245 24.15 -1.26 4.34
C THR A 245 24.71 -0.89 2.96
N ASN A 246 25.05 -1.90 2.16
CA ASN A 246 25.54 -1.67 0.80
C ASN A 246 24.50 -0.98 -0.10
N ASP A 247 23.21 -1.31 0.07
CA ASP A 247 22.12 -0.72 -0.70
C ASP A 247 21.98 0.77 -0.37
N GLU A 248 22.01 1.11 0.91
CA GLU A 248 21.99 2.50 1.41
C GLU A 248 23.21 3.30 0.95
N MET A 249 24.40 2.72 1.02
CA MET A 249 25.62 3.33 0.46
C MET A 249 25.55 3.47 -1.07
N GLY A 250 24.73 2.65 -1.75
CA GLY A 250 24.45 2.73 -3.18
C GLY A 250 23.80 4.04 -3.62
N HIS A 251 23.19 4.80 -2.70
CA HIS A 251 22.69 6.15 -2.95
C HIS A 251 23.82 7.18 -3.10
N GLY A 252 25.08 6.81 -2.82
CA GLY A 252 26.28 7.60 -3.15
C GLY A 252 26.66 8.70 -2.17
N TRP A 253 25.91 8.85 -1.06
CA TRP A 253 26.26 9.77 0.02
C TRP A 253 27.46 9.25 0.82
N THR A 254 28.31 10.17 1.26
CA THR A 254 29.48 9.86 2.09
C THR A 254 29.64 10.88 3.21
N SER A 255 30.53 10.61 4.16
CA SER A 255 30.89 11.54 5.24
C SER A 255 32.37 11.41 5.51
N ARG A 256 33.08 12.53 5.67
CA ARG A 256 34.51 12.51 6.01
C ARG A 256 34.75 12.36 7.50
N SER A 257 33.86 12.92 8.33
CA SER A 257 33.92 12.79 9.79
C SER A 257 33.32 11.48 10.31
N GLY A 258 32.36 10.91 9.55
CA GLY A 258 31.58 9.76 9.99
C GLY A 258 30.47 10.11 11.00
N TRP A 259 30.32 11.38 11.39
CA TRP A 259 29.31 11.85 12.35
C TRP A 259 28.02 12.32 11.68
N CYS A 260 27.60 11.65 10.62
CA CYS A 260 26.25 11.77 10.05
C CYS A 260 25.43 10.56 10.50
N TYR A 261 24.21 10.80 10.98
CA TYR A 261 23.33 9.78 11.55
C TYR A 261 21.99 9.73 10.82
N SER A 262 21.58 8.55 10.39
CA SER A 262 20.28 8.30 9.78
C SER A 262 19.17 8.19 10.80
N ARG A 263 18.02 8.73 10.39
CA ARG A 263 16.75 8.73 11.10
C ARG A 263 15.62 8.43 10.11
N PRO A 264 14.37 8.22 10.53
CA PRO A 264 13.29 7.88 9.61
C PRO A 264 12.97 9.10 8.74
N GLY A 265 13.34 9.04 7.46
CA GLY A 265 13.10 10.10 6.47
C GLY A 265 14.00 11.33 6.54
N PHE A 266 15.08 11.34 7.33
CA PHE A 266 16.03 12.47 7.36
C PHE A 266 17.36 12.07 7.99
N ILE A 267 18.37 12.95 7.90
CA ILE A 267 19.67 12.76 8.55
C ILE A 267 19.94 13.81 9.63
N LYS A 268 20.84 13.48 10.56
CA LYS A 268 21.37 14.36 11.60
C LYS A 268 22.88 14.51 11.46
N LEU A 269 23.34 15.74 11.35
CA LEU A 269 24.76 16.08 11.38
C LEU A 269 25.23 16.32 12.81
N GLY A 270 26.24 15.56 13.24
CA GLY A 270 27.00 15.78 14.45
C GLY A 270 26.41 15.14 15.71
N LYS A 271 27.15 15.30 16.80
CA LYS A 271 26.78 14.94 18.17
C LYS A 271 27.49 15.88 19.15
N THR A 272 27.30 15.67 20.46
CA THR A 272 28.07 16.40 21.48
C THR A 272 29.57 16.32 21.19
N SER A 273 30.21 17.48 21.10
CA SER A 273 31.63 17.73 20.84
C SER A 273 32.18 17.33 19.47
N TYR A 274 31.32 16.86 18.55
CA TYR A 274 31.75 16.48 17.21
C TYR A 274 30.80 17.02 16.15
N GLY A 275 31.27 17.92 15.30
CA GLY A 275 30.48 18.38 14.16
C GLY A 275 30.51 17.36 13.04
N GLY A 276 29.34 17.11 12.45
CA GLY A 276 29.16 16.10 11.42
C GLY A 276 29.01 16.72 10.04
N ASP A 277 29.41 15.96 9.04
CA ASP A 277 29.26 16.31 7.64
C ASP A 277 28.58 15.21 6.85
N VAL A 278 27.94 15.61 5.75
CA VAL A 278 27.54 14.70 4.68
C VAL A 278 27.95 15.30 3.34
N VAL A 279 28.36 14.45 2.43
CA VAL A 279 28.81 14.80 1.08
C VAL A 279 27.90 14.11 0.07
N SER A 280 27.34 14.90 -0.85
CA SER A 280 26.45 14.38 -1.90
C SER A 280 27.18 13.45 -2.86
N PRO A 281 26.45 12.60 -3.62
CA PRO A 281 26.97 12.04 -4.86
C PRO A 281 27.49 13.15 -5.79
N LYS A 282 28.37 12.76 -6.71
CA LYS A 282 28.76 13.64 -7.81
C LYS A 282 27.54 13.96 -8.68
N LEU A 283 27.45 15.19 -9.18
CA LEU A 283 26.43 15.61 -10.14
C LEU A 283 26.72 15.07 -11.55
N ALA A 284 26.91 13.75 -11.66
CA ALA A 284 27.45 13.06 -12.84
C ALA A 284 26.64 13.25 -14.12
N SER A 285 25.38 13.66 -13.99
CA SER A 285 24.47 13.93 -15.12
C SER A 285 24.73 15.28 -15.80
N ILE A 286 25.53 16.18 -15.20
CA ILE A 286 25.92 17.46 -15.81
C ILE A 286 26.89 17.20 -16.97
N THR A 287 26.55 17.71 -18.15
CA THR A 287 27.45 17.75 -19.31
C THR A 287 28.08 19.13 -19.45
N GLY A 288 29.42 19.20 -19.45
CA GLY A 288 30.15 20.46 -19.49
C GLY A 288 30.08 21.21 -18.16
N SER A 289 29.78 22.50 -18.21
CA SER A 289 29.66 23.36 -17.04
C SER A 289 28.27 24.04 -17.02
N ARG A 290 27.63 24.04 -15.84
CA ARG A 290 26.29 24.59 -15.61
C ARG A 290 26.23 25.30 -14.27
N ASP A 291 25.46 26.37 -14.21
CA ASP A 291 25.07 26.95 -12.93
C ASP A 291 23.92 26.11 -12.36
N VAL A 292 23.97 25.83 -11.06
CA VAL A 292 22.92 25.06 -10.38
C VAL A 292 22.42 25.80 -9.15
N VAL A 293 21.15 25.61 -8.85
CA VAL A 293 20.53 26.01 -7.59
C VAL A 293 20.38 24.77 -6.73
N VAL A 294 20.89 24.85 -5.51
CA VAL A 294 20.70 23.83 -4.49
C VAL A 294 19.67 24.35 -3.51
N SER A 295 18.59 23.61 -3.30
CA SER A 295 17.66 23.81 -2.19
C SER A 295 17.76 22.63 -1.23
N PHE A 296 17.49 22.89 0.04
CA PHE A 296 17.45 21.88 1.08
C PHE A 296 16.61 22.39 2.25
N LYS A 297 16.12 21.49 3.09
CA LYS A 297 15.51 21.83 4.37
C LYS A 297 16.46 21.52 5.51
N ALA A 298 16.48 22.41 6.50
CA ALA A 298 17.24 22.23 7.72
C ALA A 298 16.45 22.64 8.95
N THR A 299 16.70 21.98 10.08
CA THR A 299 16.23 22.41 11.41
C THR A 299 17.26 22.06 12.48
N ALA A 300 17.40 22.91 13.49
CA ALA A 300 18.36 22.70 14.57
C ALA A 300 17.83 21.72 15.63
N TYR A 301 18.74 21.11 16.38
CA TYR A 301 18.38 20.19 17.46
C TYR A 301 17.87 20.91 18.70
N ILE A 302 16.83 20.34 19.30
CA ILE A 302 16.38 20.65 20.66
C ILE A 302 16.30 19.38 21.49
N SER A 303 16.67 19.46 22.77
CA SER A 303 16.53 18.34 23.70
C SER A 303 15.08 18.17 24.16
N LYS A 304 14.76 17.02 24.75
CA LYS A 304 13.43 16.72 25.30
C LYS A 304 12.94 17.84 26.24
N GLY A 305 13.82 18.38 27.08
CA GLY A 305 13.50 19.43 28.04
C GLY A 305 13.54 20.86 27.48
N GLY A 306 13.75 21.06 26.18
CA GLY A 306 13.74 22.38 25.55
C GLY A 306 15.10 23.08 25.44
N ALA A 307 16.19 22.48 25.91
CA ALA A 307 17.53 23.05 25.68
C ALA A 307 17.92 22.94 24.20
N LYS A 308 18.28 24.08 23.59
CA LYS A 308 18.67 24.22 22.19
C LYS A 308 20.18 24.05 22.03
N ASP A 309 20.59 23.37 20.97
CA ASP A 309 21.99 23.36 20.54
C ASP A 309 22.34 24.67 19.81
N ASP A 310 23.63 24.89 19.54
CA ASP A 310 24.04 25.86 18.54
C ASP A 310 23.52 25.42 17.16
N ASN A 311 23.39 26.36 16.24
CA ASN A 311 22.56 26.17 15.04
C ASN A 311 23.18 26.67 13.75
N THR A 312 24.49 26.52 13.61
CA THR A 312 25.20 26.91 12.39
C THR A 312 25.27 25.74 11.41
N LEU A 313 24.87 25.97 10.16
CA LEU A 313 25.07 25.03 9.06
C LEU A 313 25.91 25.69 7.98
N TYR A 314 26.93 24.98 7.51
CA TYR A 314 27.75 25.39 6.37
C TYR A 314 27.45 24.52 5.16
N VAL A 315 27.31 25.15 3.99
CA VAL A 315 27.18 24.44 2.71
C VAL A 315 28.31 24.82 1.76
N GLY A 316 29.06 23.81 1.33
CA GLY A 316 30.31 23.91 0.57
C GLY A 316 30.25 23.12 -0.73
N VAL A 317 31.27 23.30 -1.56
CA VAL A 317 31.44 22.57 -2.82
C VAL A 317 32.80 21.87 -2.82
N LEU A 318 32.80 20.59 -3.19
CA LEU A 318 34.02 19.84 -3.51
C LEU A 318 34.08 19.60 -5.02
N GLY A 319 35.30 19.54 -5.55
CA GLY A 319 35.52 19.40 -6.99
C GLY A 319 35.33 20.73 -7.71
N ASP A 320 34.69 20.67 -8.88
CA ASP A 320 34.48 21.85 -9.73
C ASP A 320 33.28 22.68 -9.24
N GLY A 321 33.29 23.97 -9.56
CA GLY A 321 32.23 24.91 -9.23
C GLY A 321 32.62 25.87 -8.11
N THR A 322 31.94 27.02 -8.04
CA THR A 322 32.26 28.08 -7.09
C THR A 322 31.03 28.65 -6.43
N LEU A 323 31.17 29.02 -5.14
CA LEU A 323 30.14 29.69 -4.36
C LEU A 323 30.34 31.22 -4.40
N GLU A 324 29.27 31.94 -4.65
CA GLU A 324 29.22 33.39 -4.46
C GLU A 324 29.17 33.71 -2.96
N GLY A 325 30.01 34.64 -2.50
CA GLY A 325 30.12 34.96 -1.06
C GLY A 325 30.59 33.77 -0.21
N GLY A 326 30.40 33.88 1.12
CA GLY A 326 30.74 32.81 2.07
C GLY A 326 31.95 33.11 2.96
N VAL A 327 32.27 32.15 3.82
CA VAL A 327 33.40 32.17 4.75
C VAL A 327 34.32 30.99 4.49
N THR A 328 35.59 31.14 4.83
CA THR A 328 36.56 30.04 4.81
C THR A 328 36.44 29.24 6.09
N VAL A 329 36.23 27.94 5.97
CA VAL A 329 36.15 26.99 7.08
C VAL A 329 37.20 25.90 6.87
N ASN A 330 37.94 25.55 7.91
CA ASN A 330 38.81 24.38 7.86
C ASN A 330 37.94 23.11 7.89
N TYR A 331 37.95 22.37 6.79
CA TYR A 331 37.18 21.15 6.59
C TYR A 331 38.13 20.00 6.25
N ALA A 332 38.20 19.00 7.14
CA ALA A 332 39.07 17.84 7.00
C ALA A 332 40.55 18.20 6.70
N GLY A 333 41.07 19.25 7.36
CA GLY A 333 42.47 19.68 7.22
C GLY A 333 42.75 20.60 6.03
N ALA A 334 41.72 20.99 5.27
CA ALA A 334 41.85 21.95 4.15
C ALA A 334 40.91 23.14 4.34
N ASP A 335 41.36 24.32 3.95
CA ASP A 335 40.54 25.52 3.94
C ASP A 335 39.63 25.49 2.71
N LEU A 336 38.32 25.44 2.96
CA LEU A 336 37.30 25.40 1.91
C LEU A 336 36.30 26.54 2.13
N LYS A 337 35.75 27.05 1.02
CA LYS A 337 34.73 28.09 1.05
C LYS A 337 33.36 27.49 1.29
N PHE A 338 32.61 28.06 2.23
CA PHE A 338 31.24 27.66 2.56
C PHE A 338 30.32 28.87 2.62
N VAL A 339 29.06 28.70 2.23
CA VAL A 339 27.98 29.60 2.64
C VAL A 339 27.54 29.20 4.04
N SER A 340 27.41 30.16 4.95
CA SER A 340 26.96 29.94 6.32
C SER A 340 25.48 30.27 6.48
N PHE A 341 24.77 29.43 7.22
CA PHE A 341 23.37 29.59 7.57
C PHE A 341 23.20 29.50 9.08
N THR A 342 22.39 30.41 9.63
CA THR A 342 21.78 30.24 10.95
C THR A 342 20.46 29.50 10.77
N ILE A 343 20.32 28.36 11.44
CA ILE A 343 19.12 27.50 11.40
C ILE A 343 18.30 27.79 12.66
N ASP A 344 17.49 28.83 12.62
CA ASP A 344 16.76 29.38 13.77
C ASP A 344 15.41 28.70 14.04
N ASN A 345 14.96 27.82 13.15
CA ASN A 345 13.85 26.91 13.40
C ASN A 345 14.30 25.70 14.23
N TYR A 346 13.49 25.37 15.24
CA TYR A 346 13.67 24.21 16.11
C TYR A 346 12.36 23.42 16.14
N PRO A 347 12.40 22.08 16.24
CA PRO A 347 11.22 21.27 16.48
C PRO A 347 10.62 21.62 17.84
N ASN A 348 9.39 21.16 18.09
CA ASN A 348 8.89 21.14 19.46
C ASN A 348 9.79 20.28 20.34
N SER A 349 9.90 20.62 21.62
CA SER A 349 10.34 19.66 22.64
C SER A 349 9.13 18.90 23.21
N SER A 350 9.31 18.17 24.32
CA SER A 350 8.14 17.60 25.02
C SER A 350 7.20 18.66 25.60
N ASN A 351 7.60 19.94 25.63
CA ASN A 351 6.77 21.04 26.13
C ASN A 351 5.82 21.63 25.06
N MET A 352 5.98 21.26 23.78
CA MET A 352 5.12 21.70 22.67
C MET A 352 5.04 23.23 22.53
N GLU A 353 6.19 23.91 22.58
CA GLU A 353 6.27 25.38 22.66
C GLU A 353 5.65 26.09 21.45
N ASN A 354 5.54 25.43 20.30
CA ASN A 354 4.98 25.97 19.07
C ASN A 354 3.58 25.43 18.74
N GLY A 355 2.98 24.62 19.62
CA GLY A 355 1.65 24.01 19.41
C GLY A 355 1.68 22.67 18.67
N THR A 356 0.55 21.95 18.65
CA THR A 356 0.40 20.59 18.07
C THR A 356 0.60 20.54 16.57
N ASP A 357 0.20 21.60 15.87
CA ASP A 357 0.12 21.65 14.40
C ASP A 357 1.39 22.24 13.78
N TYR A 358 2.42 22.48 14.60
CA TYR A 358 3.66 23.07 14.16
C TYR A 358 4.47 22.07 13.33
N ASP A 359 4.57 22.37 12.03
CA ASP A 359 5.46 21.68 11.11
C ASP A 359 6.78 22.44 11.00
N VAL A 360 7.81 21.93 11.68
CA VAL A 360 9.17 22.48 11.63
C VAL A 360 9.79 22.41 10.23
N TRP A 361 9.31 21.51 9.38
CA TRP A 361 9.76 21.28 8.01
C TRP A 361 8.98 22.09 6.98
N ALA A 362 8.03 22.94 7.41
CA ALA A 362 7.33 23.85 6.52
C ALA A 362 8.36 24.68 5.72
N PRO A 363 8.22 24.81 4.39
CA PRO A 363 9.23 25.47 3.55
C PRO A 363 9.58 26.89 4.02
N ALA A 364 8.60 27.65 4.51
CA ALA A 364 8.79 28.99 5.04
C ALA A 364 9.75 29.07 6.26
N LEU A 365 9.96 27.95 6.96
CA LEU A 365 10.83 27.86 8.13
C LEU A 365 12.16 27.18 7.79
N ALA A 366 12.11 26.06 7.07
CA ALA A 366 13.23 25.15 6.92
C ALA A 366 14.00 25.30 5.60
N GLU A 367 13.39 25.81 4.54
CA GLU A 367 14.02 25.82 3.22
C GLU A 367 15.13 26.87 3.13
N ARG A 368 16.27 26.48 2.56
CA ARG A 368 17.42 27.34 2.29
C ARG A 368 17.93 27.05 0.89
N THR A 369 18.58 28.04 0.28
CA THR A 369 19.12 27.88 -1.08
C THR A 369 20.52 28.47 -1.23
N ILE A 370 21.31 27.86 -2.11
CA ILE A 370 22.58 28.42 -2.61
C ILE A 370 22.63 28.30 -4.14
N THR A 371 23.45 29.14 -4.77
CA THR A 371 23.83 28.97 -6.17
C THR A 371 25.27 28.48 -6.24
N VAL A 372 25.52 27.42 -7.01
CA VAL A 372 26.86 26.98 -7.41
C VAL A 372 27.08 27.37 -8.86
N LYS A 373 28.09 28.20 -9.09
CA LYS A 373 28.49 28.64 -10.45
C LYS A 373 29.44 27.64 -11.07
N GLY A 374 29.19 27.30 -12.33
CA GLY A 374 30.08 26.44 -13.12
C GLY A 374 30.25 25.01 -12.60
N ALA A 375 29.22 24.43 -11.99
CA ALA A 375 29.20 23.02 -11.60
C ALA A 375 29.39 22.09 -12.81
N THR A 376 30.02 20.94 -12.59
CA THR A 376 30.31 19.89 -13.59
C THR A 376 29.94 18.52 -13.03
N ALA A 377 30.17 17.46 -13.82
CA ALA A 377 30.07 16.08 -13.36
C ALA A 377 30.96 15.73 -12.14
N ASN A 378 31.96 16.57 -11.80
CA ASN A 378 32.81 16.36 -10.62
C ASN A 378 32.35 17.11 -9.37
N THR A 379 31.35 17.98 -9.49
CA THR A 379 30.83 18.77 -8.36
C THR A 379 30.14 17.86 -7.35
N GLN A 380 30.47 18.06 -6.07
CA GLN A 380 29.76 17.50 -4.92
C GLN A 380 29.43 18.62 -3.94
N LEU A 381 28.32 18.47 -3.23
CA LEU A 381 27.91 19.36 -2.14
C LEU A 381 28.39 18.80 -0.82
N VAL A 382 28.78 19.67 0.10
CA VAL A 382 29.11 19.31 1.48
C VAL A 382 28.23 20.11 2.41
N PHE A 383 27.54 19.42 3.31
CA PHE A 383 26.80 20.04 4.41
C PHE A 383 27.55 19.74 5.70
N LEU A 384 27.86 20.76 6.49
CA LEU A 384 28.62 20.66 7.73
C LEU A 384 27.88 21.36 8.88
N GLY A 385 27.51 20.60 9.91
CA GLY A 385 26.90 21.12 11.13
C GLY A 385 27.96 21.65 12.09
N GLY A 386 28.05 22.97 12.24
CA GLY A 386 29.02 23.63 13.11
C GLY A 386 30.43 23.58 12.51
N VAL A 387 31.42 23.11 13.26
CA VAL A 387 32.81 22.96 12.77
C VAL A 387 33.18 21.49 12.64
N TYR A 388 34.13 21.18 11.76
CA TYR A 388 34.45 19.79 11.42
C TYR A 388 34.95 18.97 12.62
N ASP A 389 34.30 17.82 12.83
CA ASP A 389 34.75 16.77 13.76
C ASP A 389 34.97 17.30 15.20
N SER A 390 36.01 16.83 15.88
CA SER A 390 36.32 17.08 17.28
C SER A 390 36.60 18.55 17.61
N ALA A 391 36.83 19.39 16.59
CA ALA A 391 36.98 20.84 16.77
C ALA A 391 35.73 21.47 17.37
N LEU A 392 34.55 20.84 17.24
CA LEU A 392 33.31 21.36 17.81
C LEU A 392 33.38 21.44 19.34
N GLY A 393 34.13 20.55 20.00
CA GLY A 393 34.22 20.52 21.46
C GLY A 393 34.69 21.81 22.12
N SER A 394 35.37 22.70 21.39
CA SER A 394 35.85 24.00 21.88
C SER A 394 35.12 25.21 21.29
N VAL A 395 34.08 25.00 20.48
CA VAL A 395 33.31 26.05 19.82
C VAL A 395 31.91 26.11 20.40
N GLY A 396 31.47 27.33 20.76
CA GLY A 396 30.13 27.58 21.27
C GLY A 396 29.79 26.72 22.50
N SER A 397 28.64 26.06 22.49
CA SER A 397 28.20 25.13 23.54
C SER A 397 28.80 23.73 23.41
N GLY A 398 29.66 23.49 22.41
CA GLY A 398 30.17 22.17 22.06
C GLY A 398 29.11 21.26 21.45
N LYS A 399 27.97 21.80 21.01
CA LYS A 399 26.83 21.05 20.49
C LYS A 399 26.19 21.83 19.34
N ASN A 400 26.16 21.25 18.14
CA ASN A 400 25.58 21.88 16.95
C ASN A 400 24.95 20.80 16.06
N ARG A 401 23.95 20.10 16.57
CA ARG A 401 23.24 19.10 15.77
C ARG A 401 22.25 19.76 14.82
N ILE A 402 22.36 19.46 13.54
CA ILE A 402 21.45 19.93 12.49
C ILE A 402 20.78 18.73 11.83
N PHE A 403 19.47 18.81 11.65
CA PHE A 403 18.72 17.87 10.83
C PHE A 403 18.62 18.40 9.40
N LEU A 404 18.77 17.52 8.41
CA LEU A 404 18.72 17.85 6.98
C LEU A 404 17.79 16.89 6.23
N ASP A 405 17.07 17.45 5.28
CA ASP A 405 16.17 16.73 4.40
C ASP A 405 15.91 17.50 3.08
N ASP A 406 15.19 16.89 2.14
CA ASP A 406 14.69 17.49 0.89
C ASP A 406 15.77 18.22 0.08
N ILE A 407 16.91 17.57 -0.15
CA ILE A 407 18.02 18.15 -0.92
C ILE A 407 17.72 18.01 -2.42
N VAL A 408 17.59 19.15 -3.09
CA VAL A 408 17.29 19.22 -4.52
C VAL A 408 18.32 20.08 -5.23
N VAL A 409 18.85 19.60 -6.35
CA VAL A 409 19.75 20.34 -7.23
C VAL A 409 19.10 20.49 -8.58
N LEU A 410 18.85 21.73 -8.99
CA LEU A 410 18.26 22.08 -10.28
C LEU A 410 19.27 22.86 -11.11
N GLU A 411 19.21 22.68 -12.43
CA GLU A 411 19.90 23.60 -13.35
C GLU A 411 19.24 24.98 -13.27
N LYS A 412 20.06 26.04 -13.27
CA LYS A 412 19.60 27.43 -13.17
C LYS A 412 19.13 28.00 -14.50
#